data_AF-A0A1Y2TWW0-F1
#
_entry.id   AF-A0A1Y2TWW0-F1
#
_cell.length_a   1.000
_cell.length_b   1.000
_cell.length_c   1.000
_cell.angle_alpha   90.00
_cell.angle_beta   90.00
_cell.angle_gamma   90.00
#
_symmetry.space_group_name_H-M   'P 1'
#
loop_
_entity.id
_entity.type
_entity.pdbx_description
1 polymer ?
#
loop_
_entity_poly.entity_id
_entity_poly.type
_entity_poly.pdbx_seq_one_letter_code
_entity_poly.pdbx_strand_id
1 'polypeptide(L)'
;MAPNHFLFFDLPAELRGAILTELLVSNSSIILHDSTFFSRPLSSPSSFLNVFLVNMQMYQEASAIFYSQNRFTLNAHSHRLPVHLTSRGGFLSEEGQDARRRIRNLTLYLTRVGGEFERVLGPALSDMVLNGNLRALGLRLGPPSGLGMSRAPDPDMVQRPPFQALLRLLADPYLETVELSAWKVHLSLFCPFHRKGSPSVESIDDQGLAILRNNPSWVELDWRSMVEVYGMGEKIVRIGERKY
;
A
#
# COMPACT_ATOMS: atom_id res chain seq x y z
N MET A 1 -26.49 -24.37 38.91
CA MET A 1 -25.50 -24.71 37.86
C MET A 1 -24.48 -23.58 37.83
N ALA A 2 -23.23 -23.84 38.20
CA ALA A 2 -22.19 -22.83 38.04
C ALA A 2 -21.95 -22.59 36.54
N PRO A 3 -21.80 -21.34 36.08
CA PRO A 3 -21.45 -21.08 34.69
C PRO A 3 -20.10 -21.73 34.41
N ASN A 4 -20.07 -22.61 33.41
CA ASN A 4 -18.85 -23.27 32.98
C ASN A 4 -18.01 -22.21 32.25
N HIS A 5 -17.05 -21.61 32.95
CA HIS A 5 -16.20 -20.56 32.39
C HIS A 5 -15.26 -21.19 31.36
N PHE A 6 -15.31 -20.68 30.13
CA PHE A 6 -14.38 -21.07 29.08
C PHE A 6 -13.04 -20.36 29.29
N LEU A 7 -12.00 -21.13 29.62
CA LEU A 7 -10.65 -20.63 29.83
C LEU A 7 -9.91 -20.61 28.49
N PHE A 8 -9.99 -19.49 27.79
CA PHE A 8 -9.39 -19.32 26.45
C PHE A 8 -7.89 -19.67 26.41
N PHE A 9 -7.13 -19.31 27.45
CA PHE A 9 -5.68 -19.56 27.49
C PHE A 9 -5.29 -21.00 27.83
N ASP A 10 -6.24 -21.83 28.27
CA ASP A 10 -6.01 -23.27 28.48
C ASP A 10 -6.05 -24.06 27.17
N LEU A 11 -6.58 -23.44 26.09
CA LEU A 11 -6.55 -24.03 24.76
C LEU A 11 -5.11 -24.09 24.22
N PRO A 12 -4.76 -25.11 23.42
CA PRO A 12 -3.54 -25.11 22.62
C PRO A 12 -3.41 -23.85 21.76
N ALA A 13 -2.17 -23.41 21.52
CA ALA A 13 -1.87 -22.18 20.78
C ALA A 13 -2.47 -22.19 19.37
N GLU A 14 -2.56 -23.36 18.75
CA GLU A 14 -3.14 -23.57 17.42
C GLU A 14 -4.64 -23.24 17.42
N LEU A 15 -5.38 -23.69 18.44
CA LEU A 15 -6.81 -23.40 18.57
C LEU A 15 -7.05 -21.92 18.90
N ARG A 16 -6.22 -21.33 19.77
CA ARG A 16 -6.28 -19.88 20.05
C ARG A 16 -6.04 -19.08 18.78
N GLY A 17 -5.02 -19.43 18.01
CA GLY A 17 -4.70 -18.80 16.73
C GLY A 17 -5.83 -18.91 15.72
N ALA A 18 -6.48 -20.07 15.61
CA ALA A 18 -7.63 -20.26 14.74
C ALA A 18 -8.81 -19.37 15.15
N ILE A 19 -9.18 -19.34 16.44
CA ILE A 19 -10.25 -18.47 16.94
C ILE A 19 -9.92 -16.99 16.67
N LEU A 20 -8.69 -16.56 16.96
CA LEU A 20 -8.26 -15.18 16.74
C LEU A 20 -8.24 -14.81 15.26
N THR A 21 -7.90 -15.75 14.38
CA THR A 21 -7.95 -15.54 12.93
C THR A 21 -9.37 -15.23 12.47
N GLU A 22 -10.36 -16.01 12.91
CA GLU A 22 -11.78 -15.75 12.59
C GLU A 22 -12.28 -14.40 13.13
N LEU A 23 -11.74 -13.93 14.26
CA LEU A 23 -12.14 -12.67 14.88
C LEU A 23 -11.44 -11.44 14.29
N LEU A 24 -10.20 -11.59 13.83
CA LEU A 24 -9.30 -10.47 13.50
C LEU A 24 -9.01 -10.32 12.03
N VAL A 25 -9.19 -11.37 11.22
CA VAL A 25 -8.91 -11.33 9.79
C VAL A 25 -10.18 -10.97 9.02
N SER A 26 -10.13 -9.84 8.33
CA SER A 26 -11.20 -9.39 7.47
C SER A 26 -10.97 -9.86 6.04
N ASN A 27 -12.05 -10.31 5.38
CA ASN A 27 -12.08 -10.51 3.94
C ASN A 27 -11.97 -9.18 3.15
N SER A 28 -12.16 -8.05 3.83
CA SER A 28 -12.04 -6.71 3.26
C SER A 28 -10.76 -6.03 3.74
N SER A 29 -10.30 -5.01 3.00
CA SER A 29 -9.11 -4.28 3.43
C SER A 29 -9.41 -3.37 4.62
N ILE A 30 -8.52 -3.36 5.60
CA ILE A 30 -8.56 -2.42 6.72
C ILE A 30 -8.08 -1.07 6.22
N ILE A 31 -8.98 -0.08 6.23
CA ILE A 31 -8.70 1.25 5.72
C ILE A 31 -7.96 2.06 6.79
N LEU A 32 -6.68 2.34 6.56
CA LEU A 32 -5.89 3.23 7.42
C LEU A 32 -6.28 4.69 7.22
N HIS A 33 -6.60 5.06 5.98
CA HIS A 33 -7.14 6.36 5.64
C HIS A 33 -7.83 6.29 4.27
N ASP A 34 -8.95 7.00 4.15
CA ASP A 34 -9.63 7.24 2.90
C ASP A 34 -9.76 8.74 2.61
N SER A 35 -9.20 9.17 1.48
CA SER A 35 -9.35 10.53 0.97
C SER A 35 -10.54 10.66 0.00
N THR A 36 -11.16 9.54 -0.40
CA THR A 36 -12.42 9.56 -1.15
C THR A 36 -13.58 9.60 -0.16
N PHE A 37 -14.29 10.73 -0.13
CA PHE A 37 -15.48 10.95 0.71
C PHE A 37 -16.66 9.98 0.44
N PHE A 38 -16.48 8.98 -0.43
CA PHE A 38 -17.50 8.05 -0.90
C PHE A 38 -17.37 6.63 -0.36
N SER A 39 -16.31 6.32 0.38
CA SER A 39 -16.19 5.03 1.05
C SER A 39 -17.09 5.00 2.28
N ARG A 40 -18.02 4.04 2.30
CA ARG A 40 -18.78 3.69 3.51
C ARG A 40 -17.75 3.40 4.61
N PRO A 41 -17.85 4.04 5.79
CA PRO A 41 -17.02 3.66 6.92
C PRO A 41 -17.18 2.16 7.13
N LEU A 42 -16.08 1.45 7.41
CA LEU A 42 -16.12 0.06 7.84
C LEU A 42 -17.24 -0.07 8.87
N SER A 43 -18.22 -0.92 8.56
CA SER A 43 -19.25 -1.31 9.49
C SER A 43 -18.55 -1.91 10.71
N SER A 44 -18.49 -1.13 11.79
CA SER A 44 -17.89 -1.40 13.10
C SER A 44 -16.35 -1.22 13.24
N PRO A 45 -15.88 -0.05 13.68
CA PRO A 45 -14.50 0.18 14.14
C PRO A 45 -14.14 -0.49 15.48
N SER A 46 -14.92 -1.47 15.98
CA SER A 46 -14.93 -1.78 17.43
C SER A 46 -14.72 -3.24 17.81
N SER A 47 -14.71 -4.22 16.90
CA SER A 47 -14.54 -5.63 17.33
C SER A 47 -13.09 -5.97 17.69
N PHE A 48 -12.12 -5.54 16.87
CA PHE A 48 -10.70 -5.90 17.06
C PHE A 48 -10.11 -5.25 18.32
N LEU A 49 -10.50 -4.00 18.61
CA LEU A 49 -10.03 -3.29 19.81
C LEU A 49 -10.44 -4.01 21.09
N ASN A 50 -11.65 -4.58 21.12
CA ASN A 50 -12.10 -5.35 22.28
C ASN A 50 -11.20 -6.57 22.54
N VAL A 51 -10.69 -7.20 21.48
CA VAL A 51 -9.72 -8.31 21.59
C VAL A 51 -8.36 -7.80 22.07
N PHE A 52 -7.86 -6.70 21.52
CA PHE A 52 -6.57 -6.13 21.90
C PHE A 52 -6.51 -5.64 23.35
N LEU A 53 -7.65 -5.22 23.91
CA LEU A 53 -7.73 -4.64 25.25
C LEU A 53 -8.02 -5.66 26.36
N VAL A 54 -8.12 -6.95 26.06
CA VAL A 54 -8.40 -7.99 27.08
C VAL A 54 -7.25 -8.10 28.09
N ASN A 55 -6.03 -8.39 27.61
CA ASN A 55 -4.80 -8.44 28.41
C ASN A 55 -3.57 -8.45 27.49
N MET A 56 -2.37 -8.42 28.09
CA MET A 56 -1.11 -8.36 27.34
C MET A 56 -0.87 -9.60 26.46
N GLN A 57 -1.16 -10.81 26.95
CA GLN A 57 -0.97 -12.03 26.17
C GLN A 57 -1.91 -12.06 24.96
N MET A 58 -3.19 -11.70 25.17
CA MET A 58 -4.17 -11.56 24.09
C MET A 58 -3.69 -10.54 23.06
N TYR A 59 -3.24 -9.37 23.52
CA TYR A 59 -2.71 -8.34 22.63
C TYR A 59 -1.56 -8.87 21.77
N GLN A 60 -0.59 -9.58 22.36
CA GLN A 60 0.56 -10.12 21.64
C GLN A 60 0.14 -11.13 20.56
N GLU A 61 -0.68 -12.12 20.91
CA GLU A 61 -1.17 -13.15 19.97
C GLU A 61 -2.06 -12.52 18.88
N ALA A 62 -3.02 -11.69 19.29
CA ALA A 62 -3.99 -11.06 18.40
C ALA A 62 -3.33 -10.08 17.42
N SER A 63 -2.46 -9.20 17.93
CA SER A 63 -1.85 -8.17 17.08
C SER A 63 -0.86 -8.77 16.08
N ALA A 64 -0.20 -9.88 16.41
CA ALA A 64 0.63 -10.63 15.45
C ALA A 64 -0.20 -11.12 14.26
N ILE A 65 -1.37 -11.72 14.50
CA ILE A 65 -2.30 -12.17 13.46
C ILE A 65 -2.84 -10.97 12.67
N PHE A 66 -3.33 -9.95 13.37
CA PHE A 66 -3.97 -8.79 12.76
C PHE A 66 -3.07 -8.08 11.74
N TYR A 67 -1.82 -7.79 12.10
CA TYR A 67 -0.91 -7.06 11.21
C TYR A 67 -0.30 -7.93 10.10
N SER A 68 -0.19 -9.25 10.31
CA SER A 68 0.43 -10.15 9.34
C SER A 68 -0.54 -10.69 8.28
N GLN A 69 -1.81 -10.91 8.66
CA GLN A 69 -2.78 -11.58 7.78
C GLN A 69 -3.76 -10.61 7.11
N ASN A 70 -4.05 -9.44 7.72
CA ASN A 70 -4.91 -8.46 7.07
C ASN A 70 -4.20 -7.71 5.95
N ARG A 71 -5.00 -7.24 4.99
CA ARG A 71 -4.60 -6.27 3.99
C ARG A 71 -4.98 -4.87 4.47
N PHE A 72 -3.99 -3.99 4.56
CA PHE A 72 -4.20 -2.59 4.91
C PHE A 72 -4.26 -1.74 3.65
N THR A 73 -5.13 -0.74 3.62
CA THR A 73 -5.22 0.22 2.52
C THR A 73 -4.93 1.62 3.03
N LEU A 74 -3.97 2.29 2.39
CA LEU A 74 -3.72 3.71 2.56
C LEU A 74 -4.13 4.43 1.27
N ASN A 75 -5.25 5.15 1.32
CA ASN A 75 -5.73 5.89 0.16
C ASN A 75 -5.27 7.36 0.24
N ALA A 76 -4.18 7.68 -0.46
CA ALA A 76 -3.57 8.99 -0.56
C ALA A 76 -3.81 9.62 -1.95
N HIS A 77 -5.06 9.61 -2.44
CA HIS A 77 -5.44 10.26 -3.71
C HIS A 77 -5.30 11.80 -3.68
N SER A 78 -5.04 12.41 -2.53
CA SER A 78 -4.88 13.86 -2.41
C SER A 78 -3.52 14.36 -2.88
N HIS A 79 -3.47 15.61 -3.36
CA HIS A 79 -2.22 16.30 -3.72
C HIS A 79 -1.24 16.48 -2.55
N ARG A 80 -1.76 16.44 -1.31
CA ARG A 80 -1.00 16.54 -0.07
C ARG A 80 -1.47 15.45 0.87
N LEU A 81 -0.56 14.83 1.60
CA LEU A 81 -0.93 13.90 2.64
C LEU A 81 -1.73 14.64 3.73
N PRO A 82 -2.85 14.08 4.21
CA PRO A 82 -3.56 14.62 5.35
C PRO A 82 -2.66 14.79 6.57
N VAL A 83 -2.82 15.92 7.27
CA VAL A 83 -1.99 16.26 8.43
C VAL A 83 -2.09 15.21 9.54
N HIS A 84 -3.25 14.58 9.75
CA HIS A 84 -3.41 13.56 10.80
C HIS A 84 -2.58 12.29 10.55
N LEU A 85 -2.13 12.04 9.31
CA LEU A 85 -1.23 10.93 9.03
C LEU A 85 0.21 11.24 9.43
N THR A 86 0.62 12.51 9.32
CA THR A 86 2.01 12.94 9.52
C THR A 86 2.25 13.63 10.85
N SER A 87 1.19 14.12 11.51
CA SER A 87 1.24 14.67 12.87
C SER A 87 1.58 13.59 13.89
N ARG A 88 2.05 14.00 15.07
CA ARG A 88 2.35 13.13 16.20
C ARG A 88 1.26 12.08 16.45
N GLY A 89 1.66 10.80 16.53
CA GLY A 89 0.76 9.66 16.69
C GLY A 89 0.06 9.21 15.39
N GLY A 90 0.32 9.87 14.27
CA GLY A 90 -0.18 9.51 12.96
C GLY A 90 0.56 8.30 12.37
N PHE A 91 -0.08 7.60 11.45
CA PHE A 91 0.49 6.38 10.84
C PHE A 91 1.85 6.60 10.16
N LEU A 92 2.08 7.78 9.57
CA LEU A 92 3.30 8.16 8.88
C LEU A 92 4.25 8.99 9.77
N SER A 93 3.92 9.20 11.05
CA SER A 93 4.82 9.86 12.01
C SER A 93 5.84 8.88 12.59
N GLU A 94 6.82 9.41 13.33
CA GLU A 94 7.79 8.62 14.08
C GLU A 94 7.11 7.74 15.14
N GLU A 95 6.12 8.27 15.87
CA GLU A 95 5.39 7.51 16.89
C GLU A 95 4.50 6.40 16.30
N GLY A 96 4.10 6.53 15.04
CA GLY A 96 3.38 5.48 14.32
C GLY A 96 4.28 4.34 13.80
N GLN A 97 5.60 4.46 13.93
CA GLN A 97 6.57 3.55 13.32
C GLN A 97 6.41 2.11 13.77
N ASP A 98 6.19 1.87 15.07
CA ASP A 98 6.07 0.50 15.60
C ASP A 98 4.87 -0.23 15.00
N ALA A 99 3.70 0.41 14.95
CA ALA A 99 2.52 -0.18 14.32
C ALA A 99 2.73 -0.36 12.81
N ARG A 100 3.34 0.63 12.16
CA ARG A 100 3.60 0.63 10.72
C ARG A 100 4.53 -0.52 10.30
N ARG A 101 5.64 -0.76 11.01
CA ARG A 101 6.60 -1.84 10.72
C ARG A 101 6.01 -3.24 10.83
N ARG A 102 4.89 -3.41 11.54
CA ARG A 102 4.24 -4.72 11.71
C ARG A 102 3.40 -5.13 10.51
N ILE A 103 2.95 -4.18 9.69
CA ILE A 103 2.10 -4.44 8.53
C ILE A 103 2.85 -5.29 7.51
N ARG A 104 2.24 -6.42 7.10
CA ARG A 104 2.78 -7.30 6.06
C ARG A 104 2.27 -6.99 4.66
N ASN A 105 0.98 -6.63 4.56
CA ASN A 105 0.28 -6.46 3.28
C ASN A 105 -0.33 -5.05 3.21
N LEU A 106 0.17 -4.21 2.29
CA LEU A 106 -0.28 -2.83 2.12
C LEU A 106 -0.69 -2.56 0.68
N THR A 107 -1.84 -1.91 0.49
CA THR A 107 -2.25 -1.31 -0.78
C THR A 107 -2.24 0.21 -0.65
N LEU A 108 -1.46 0.87 -1.48
CA LEU A 108 -1.33 2.32 -1.53
C LEU A 108 -1.99 2.84 -2.81
N TYR A 109 -2.91 3.78 -2.67
CA TYR A 109 -3.50 4.50 -3.78
C TYR A 109 -2.93 5.91 -3.87
N LEU A 110 -2.49 6.31 -5.07
CA LEU A 110 -1.87 7.59 -5.36
C LEU A 110 -2.46 8.16 -6.65
N THR A 111 -2.78 9.45 -6.70
CA THR A 111 -3.08 10.12 -7.99
C THR A 111 -1.83 10.50 -8.76
N ARG A 112 -0.71 10.72 -8.06
CA ARG A 112 0.57 11.09 -8.65
C ARG A 112 1.73 10.66 -7.76
N VAL A 113 2.88 10.41 -8.40
CA VAL A 113 4.16 10.22 -7.72
C VAL A 113 4.87 11.57 -7.68
N GLY A 114 4.92 12.20 -6.51
CA GLY A 114 5.44 13.56 -6.35
C GLY A 114 6.25 13.73 -5.07
N GLY A 115 6.55 14.97 -4.68
CA GLY A 115 7.42 15.26 -3.53
C GLY A 115 6.95 14.66 -2.20
N GLU A 116 5.65 14.48 -1.97
CA GLU A 116 5.15 13.78 -0.76
C GLU A 116 5.48 12.28 -0.79
N PHE A 117 5.48 11.67 -1.98
CA PHE A 117 5.94 10.30 -2.12
C PHE A 117 7.43 10.22 -1.78
N GLU A 118 8.25 11.09 -2.37
CA GLU A 118 9.70 11.10 -2.12
C GLU A 118 10.06 11.37 -0.65
N ARG A 119 9.39 12.35 -0.01
CA ARG A 119 9.78 12.83 1.32
C ARG A 119 9.17 12.05 2.48
N VAL A 120 7.99 11.45 2.28
CA VAL A 120 7.22 10.83 3.37
C VAL A 120 6.93 9.37 3.08
N LEU A 121 6.18 9.07 2.00
CA LEU A 121 5.73 7.69 1.76
C LEU A 121 6.88 6.75 1.41
N GLY A 122 7.77 7.15 0.52
CA GLY A 122 8.93 6.37 0.08
C GLY A 122 9.80 5.96 1.28
N PRO A 123 10.30 6.91 2.09
CA PRO A 123 11.06 6.58 3.30
C PRO A 123 10.29 5.69 4.28
N ALA A 124 9.00 5.97 4.52
CA ALA A 124 8.17 5.16 5.41
C ALA A 124 7.97 3.72 4.91
N LEU A 125 7.75 3.53 3.60
CA LEU A 125 7.60 2.22 2.97
C LEU A 125 8.93 1.47 2.97
N SER A 126 10.03 2.12 2.62
CA SER A 126 11.37 1.53 2.71
C SER A 126 11.69 1.09 4.13
N ASP A 127 11.35 1.88 5.15
CA ASP A 127 11.49 1.49 6.56
C ASP A 127 10.64 0.25 6.90
N MET A 128 9.41 0.17 6.38
CA MET A 128 8.55 -1.01 6.56
C MET A 128 9.11 -2.28 5.90
N VAL A 129 9.82 -2.14 4.78
CA VAL A 129 10.44 -3.27 4.08
C VAL A 129 11.73 -3.70 4.79
N LEU A 130 12.63 -2.76 5.06
CA LEU A 130 13.97 -3.02 5.57
C LEU A 130 13.99 -3.36 7.06
N ASN A 131 13.22 -2.60 7.86
CA ASN A 131 13.18 -2.70 9.32
C ASN A 131 11.85 -3.27 9.84
N GLY A 132 10.97 -3.69 8.94
CA GLY A 132 9.66 -4.23 9.27
C GLY A 132 9.31 -5.49 8.47
N ASN A 133 8.00 -5.74 8.41
CA ASN A 133 7.41 -6.95 7.87
C ASN A 133 6.70 -6.76 6.53
N LEU A 134 6.80 -5.59 5.89
CA LEU A 134 6.13 -5.37 4.60
C LEU A 134 6.72 -6.30 3.54
N ARG A 135 5.89 -7.20 3.01
CA ARG A 135 6.27 -8.19 1.98
C ARG A 135 5.36 -8.17 0.77
N ALA A 136 4.11 -7.74 0.93
CA ALA A 136 3.18 -7.56 -0.18
C ALA A 136 2.79 -6.08 -0.32
N LEU A 137 3.15 -5.48 -1.46
CA LEU A 137 2.85 -4.08 -1.78
C LEU A 137 2.01 -3.99 -3.06
N GLY A 138 0.79 -3.47 -2.94
CA GLY A 138 -0.04 -3.09 -4.08
C GLY A 138 -0.02 -1.58 -4.29
N LEU A 139 0.30 -1.12 -5.49
CA LEU A 139 0.33 0.29 -5.86
C LEU A 139 -0.70 0.58 -6.94
N ARG A 140 -1.58 1.54 -6.68
CA ARG A 140 -2.68 1.91 -7.57
C ARG A 140 -2.58 3.39 -7.94
N LEU A 141 -2.18 3.66 -9.17
CA LEU A 141 -2.04 4.99 -9.74
C LEU A 141 -3.39 5.47 -10.29
N GLY A 142 -4.11 6.25 -9.50
CA GLY A 142 -5.40 6.84 -9.83
C GLY A 142 -5.34 7.81 -11.02
N PRO A 143 -6.50 8.35 -11.42
CA PRO A 143 -6.58 9.24 -12.57
C PRO A 143 -5.65 10.44 -12.39
N PRO A 144 -5.00 10.92 -13.46
CA PRO A 144 -4.24 12.16 -13.41
C PRO A 144 -5.17 13.30 -12.99
N SER A 145 -4.77 14.08 -11.98
CA SER A 145 -5.55 15.21 -11.50
C SER A 145 -5.78 16.24 -12.62
N GLY A 146 -7.04 16.59 -12.89
CA GLY A 146 -7.43 17.52 -13.98
C GLY A 146 -6.95 18.98 -13.81
N LEU A 147 -6.42 19.34 -12.64
CA LEU A 147 -5.87 20.67 -12.35
C LEU A 147 -4.40 20.75 -12.84
N GLY A 148 -4.22 20.73 -14.15
CA GLY A 148 -2.89 20.84 -14.79
C GLY A 148 -2.82 20.40 -16.26
N MET A 149 -3.95 20.06 -16.88
CA MET A 149 -4.08 19.42 -18.21
C MET A 149 -3.62 20.23 -19.43
N SER A 150 -2.84 21.31 -19.25
CA SER A 150 -2.23 22.05 -20.37
C SER A 150 -0.76 21.73 -20.60
N ARG A 151 -0.17 20.75 -19.89
CA ARG A 151 1.19 20.29 -20.18
C ARG A 151 1.14 18.87 -20.70
N ALA A 152 1.68 18.69 -21.91
CA ALA A 152 2.10 17.41 -22.42
C ALA A 152 2.89 16.64 -21.34
N PRO A 153 2.86 15.29 -21.35
CA PRO A 153 3.61 14.49 -20.40
C PRO A 153 5.07 14.97 -20.43
N ASP A 154 5.59 15.39 -19.28
CA ASP A 154 6.99 15.79 -19.20
C ASP A 154 7.84 14.55 -19.52
N PRO A 155 8.58 14.53 -20.65
CA PRO A 155 9.35 13.36 -21.05
C PRO A 155 10.37 12.95 -19.99
N ASP A 156 10.81 13.90 -19.16
CA ASP A 156 11.78 13.66 -18.10
C ASP A 156 11.14 13.26 -16.76
N MET A 157 9.80 13.11 -16.69
CA MET A 157 9.11 12.74 -15.44
C MET A 157 9.67 11.47 -14.82
N VAL A 158 10.03 10.48 -15.65
CA VAL A 158 10.59 9.20 -15.19
C VAL A 158 11.98 9.36 -14.58
N GLN A 159 12.73 10.40 -14.96
CA GLN A 159 14.05 10.69 -14.41
C GLN A 159 13.99 11.49 -13.09
N ARG A 160 12.82 12.03 -12.74
CA ARG A 160 12.67 12.85 -11.54
C ARG A 160 12.79 12.01 -10.26
N PRO A 161 13.33 12.59 -9.16
CA PRO A 161 13.55 11.88 -7.92
C PRO A 161 12.34 11.12 -7.35
N PRO A 162 11.10 11.66 -7.36
CA PRO A 162 9.93 10.92 -6.88
C PRO A 162 9.65 9.64 -7.66
N PHE A 163 9.78 9.68 -8.98
CA PHE A 163 9.52 8.51 -9.83
C PHE A 163 10.62 7.47 -9.67
N GLN A 164 11.88 7.91 -9.61
CA GLN A 164 13.00 7.02 -9.31
C GLN A 164 12.88 6.39 -7.91
N ALA A 165 12.39 7.13 -6.90
CA ALA A 165 12.12 6.57 -5.58
C ALA A 165 11.04 5.46 -5.64
N LEU A 166 10.01 5.62 -6.47
CA LEU A 166 9.01 4.58 -6.70
C LEU A 166 9.64 3.34 -7.35
N LEU A 167 10.44 3.53 -8.41
CA LEU A 167 11.10 2.41 -9.10
C LEU A 167 12.05 1.64 -8.17
N ARG A 168 12.82 2.36 -7.34
CA ARG A 168 13.69 1.74 -6.32
C ARG A 168 12.89 0.91 -5.31
N LEU A 169 11.73 1.41 -4.87
CA LEU A 169 10.86 0.67 -3.96
C LEU A 169 10.27 -0.58 -4.62
N LEU A 170 9.80 -0.47 -5.86
CA LEU A 170 9.28 -1.62 -6.62
C LEU A 170 10.37 -2.69 -6.83
N ALA A 171 11.61 -2.26 -7.02
CA ALA A 171 12.78 -3.13 -7.23
C ALA A 171 13.35 -3.75 -5.93
N ASP A 172 12.76 -3.48 -4.77
CA ASP A 172 13.29 -3.97 -3.49
C ASP A 172 13.19 -5.51 -3.41
N PRO A 173 14.32 -6.22 -3.22
CA PRO A 173 14.35 -7.68 -3.24
C PRO A 173 13.64 -8.33 -2.04
N TYR A 174 13.35 -7.56 -0.97
CA TYR A 174 12.65 -8.07 0.21
C TYR A 174 11.12 -8.02 0.05
N LEU A 175 10.59 -7.44 -1.02
CA LEU A 175 9.17 -7.55 -1.36
C LEU A 175 8.91 -8.92 -2.04
N GLU A 176 8.09 -9.75 -1.40
CA GLU A 176 7.66 -11.05 -1.92
C GLU A 176 6.64 -10.89 -3.06
N THR A 177 5.76 -9.91 -2.95
CA THR A 177 4.70 -9.66 -3.94
C THR A 177 4.56 -8.16 -4.19
N VAL A 178 4.58 -7.79 -5.46
CA VAL A 178 4.37 -6.42 -5.90
C VAL A 178 3.33 -6.41 -7.00
N GLU A 179 2.28 -5.63 -6.78
CA GLU A 179 1.23 -5.36 -7.76
C GLU A 179 1.29 -3.88 -8.13
N LEU A 180 1.22 -3.58 -9.41
CA LEU A 180 1.12 -2.21 -9.90
C LEU A 180 -0.08 -2.12 -10.85
N SER A 181 -0.92 -1.12 -10.64
CA SER A 181 -2.05 -0.86 -11.53
C SER A 181 -2.22 0.62 -11.78
N ALA A 182 -2.68 0.98 -12.97
CA ALA A 182 -3.08 2.33 -13.33
C ALA A 182 -4.60 2.40 -13.55
N TRP A 183 -5.17 3.57 -13.35
CA TRP A 183 -6.58 3.82 -13.68
C TRP A 183 -6.80 3.70 -15.20
N LYS A 184 -8.01 3.37 -15.64
CA LYS A 184 -8.37 3.25 -17.07
C LYS A 184 -8.11 4.52 -17.91
N VAL A 185 -7.95 5.67 -17.25
CA VAL A 185 -7.42 6.91 -17.82
C VAL A 185 -6.09 7.20 -17.15
N HIS A 186 -4.99 7.07 -17.88
CA HIS A 186 -3.62 7.18 -17.36
C HIS A 186 -2.66 7.79 -18.40
N LEU A 187 -1.45 8.15 -17.97
CA LEU A 187 -0.41 8.68 -18.88
C LEU A 187 0.04 7.61 -19.88
N SER A 188 0.12 7.94 -21.17
CA SER A 188 0.47 7.00 -22.24
C SER A 188 1.81 6.28 -22.04
N LEU A 189 2.71 6.85 -21.23
CA LEU A 189 3.96 6.22 -20.82
C LEU A 189 3.77 4.88 -20.10
N PHE A 190 2.61 4.62 -19.49
CA PHE A 190 2.34 3.34 -18.82
C PHE A 190 1.85 2.25 -19.79
N CYS A 191 1.38 2.62 -20.99
CA CYS A 191 0.78 1.68 -21.95
C CYS A 191 1.73 0.56 -22.42
N PRO A 192 3.02 0.81 -22.69
CA PRO A 192 3.97 -0.26 -23.05
C PRO A 192 4.08 -1.37 -22.00
N PHE A 193 3.65 -1.09 -20.77
CA PHE A 193 3.74 -2.00 -19.63
C PHE A 193 2.41 -2.67 -19.29
N HIS A 194 1.36 -2.55 -20.12
CA HIS A 194 0.14 -3.34 -19.92
C HIS A 194 0.45 -4.84 -19.92
N ARG A 195 -0.04 -5.57 -18.90
CA ARG A 195 0.15 -7.02 -18.85
C ARG A 195 -0.60 -7.70 -20.01
N LYS A 196 0.10 -8.62 -20.72
CA LYS A 196 -0.45 -9.35 -21.88
C LYS A 196 -1.75 -10.07 -21.50
N GLY A 197 -2.81 -9.82 -22.26
CA GLY A 197 -4.17 -10.31 -21.98
C GLY A 197 -5.19 -9.22 -21.64
N SER A 198 -4.75 -7.96 -21.50
CA SER A 198 -5.64 -6.81 -21.37
C SER A 198 -6.26 -6.46 -22.74
N PRO A 199 -7.60 -6.57 -22.91
CA PRO A 199 -8.25 -6.25 -24.17
C PRO A 199 -8.46 -4.75 -24.24
N SER A 200 -7.76 -4.01 -25.10
CA SER A 200 -8.11 -2.60 -25.28
C SER A 200 -7.90 -2.10 -26.69
N VAL A 201 -8.97 -1.52 -27.22
CA VAL A 201 -8.91 -0.46 -28.22
C VAL A 201 -8.50 0.80 -27.47
N GLU A 202 -7.24 1.19 -27.64
CA GLU A 202 -6.63 2.32 -26.95
C GLU A 202 -6.82 3.57 -27.81
N SER A 203 -7.33 4.64 -27.20
CA SER A 203 -7.27 5.98 -27.80
C SER A 203 -6.35 6.85 -26.95
N ILE A 204 -5.32 7.39 -27.57
CA ILE A 204 -4.45 8.40 -26.96
C ILE A 204 -4.99 9.77 -27.40
N ASP A 205 -5.22 10.66 -26.44
CA ASP A 205 -5.61 12.03 -26.72
C ASP A 205 -4.39 12.94 -27.00
N ASP A 206 -4.63 14.16 -27.47
CA ASP A 206 -3.59 15.15 -27.79
C ASP A 206 -2.78 15.58 -26.55
N GLN A 207 -3.25 15.22 -25.35
CA GLN A 207 -2.62 15.48 -24.06
C GLN A 207 -1.75 14.32 -23.58
N GLY A 208 -1.63 13.24 -24.36
CA GLY A 208 -0.82 12.07 -24.02
C GLY A 208 -1.45 11.20 -22.93
N LEU A 209 -2.78 11.24 -22.76
CA LEU A 209 -3.52 10.32 -21.92
C LEU A 209 -4.07 9.17 -22.75
N ALA A 210 -3.88 7.97 -22.24
CA ALA A 210 -4.51 6.77 -22.78
C ALA A 210 -5.83 6.52 -22.07
N ILE A 211 -6.86 6.21 -22.85
CA ILE A 211 -8.19 5.86 -22.37
C ILE A 211 -8.51 4.44 -22.81
N LEU A 212 -8.70 3.55 -21.83
CA LEU A 212 -9.15 2.18 -22.06
C LEU A 212 -10.69 2.13 -21.99
N ARG A 213 -11.34 2.06 -23.15
CA ARG A 213 -12.80 1.91 -23.23
C ARG A 213 -13.18 0.44 -22.99
N ASN A 214 -14.23 0.19 -22.20
CA ASN A 214 -14.78 -1.13 -21.86
C ASN A 214 -13.91 -2.07 -20.99
N ASN A 215 -12.81 -1.59 -20.42
CA ASN A 215 -11.96 -2.37 -19.50
C ASN A 215 -12.36 -2.14 -18.03
N PRO A 216 -11.91 -3.01 -17.07
CA PRO A 216 -12.09 -2.73 -15.66
C PRO A 216 -11.43 -1.40 -15.30
N SER A 217 -11.91 -0.77 -14.23
CA SER A 217 -11.47 0.57 -13.83
C SER A 217 -9.95 0.70 -13.60
N TRP A 218 -9.28 -0.42 -13.34
CA TRP A 218 -7.84 -0.53 -13.12
C TRP A 218 -7.23 -1.51 -14.12
N VAL A 219 -6.11 -1.13 -14.74
CA VAL A 219 -5.28 -1.99 -15.60
C VAL A 219 -4.00 -2.36 -14.88
N GLU A 220 -3.64 -3.65 -14.91
CA GLU A 220 -2.43 -4.16 -14.29
C GLU A 220 -1.21 -3.86 -15.18
N LEU A 221 -0.14 -3.36 -14.55
CA LEU A 221 1.11 -3.02 -15.20
C LEU A 221 2.19 -4.04 -14.84
N ASP A 222 3.00 -4.41 -15.83
CA ASP A 222 4.27 -5.10 -15.62
C ASP A 222 5.31 -4.13 -15.05
N TRP A 223 5.30 -4.03 -13.73
CA TRP A 223 6.24 -3.20 -12.99
C TRP A 223 7.70 -3.62 -13.19
N ARG A 224 7.99 -4.90 -13.48
CA ARG A 224 9.37 -5.37 -13.67
C ARG A 224 9.94 -4.81 -14.96
N SER A 225 9.18 -4.92 -16.04
CA SER A 225 9.52 -4.29 -17.32
C SER A 225 9.67 -2.77 -17.17
N MET A 226 8.82 -2.13 -16.35
CA MET A 226 8.92 -0.68 -16.10
C MET A 226 10.20 -0.30 -15.32
N VAL A 227 10.58 -1.08 -14.31
CA VAL A 227 11.84 -0.89 -13.57
C VAL A 227 13.05 -1.15 -14.46
N GLU A 228 13.01 -2.14 -15.34
CA GLU A 228 14.10 -2.43 -16.28
C GLU A 228 14.32 -1.29 -17.29
N VAL A 229 13.24 -0.72 -17.81
CA VAL A 229 13.30 0.35 -18.83
C VAL A 229 13.64 1.71 -18.23
N TYR A 230 13.08 2.05 -17.04
CA TYR A 230 13.22 3.39 -16.46
C TYR A 230 14.08 3.47 -15.20
N GLY A 231 14.39 2.35 -14.56
CA GLY A 231 15.12 2.34 -13.31
C GLY A 231 16.60 2.64 -13.51
N MET A 232 17.16 3.47 -12.65
CA MET A 232 18.60 3.77 -12.66
C MET A 232 19.49 2.64 -12.04
N GLY A 233 18.93 1.47 -11.75
CA GLY A 233 19.68 0.32 -11.21
C GLY A 233 20.10 0.41 -9.75
N GLU A 234 19.70 1.45 -9.02
CA GLU A 234 20.04 1.63 -7.62
C GLU A 234 19.17 0.74 -6.70
N LYS A 235 19.82 -0.04 -5.83
CA LYS A 235 19.15 -0.93 -4.88
C LYS A 235 19.01 -0.28 -3.50
N ILE A 236 17.89 -0.55 -2.84
CA ILE A 236 17.72 -0.24 -1.41
C ILE A 236 18.55 -1.26 -0.62
N VAL A 237 19.49 -0.79 0.19
CA VAL A 237 20.41 -1.63 0.96
C VAL A 237 20.13 -1.47 2.45
N ARG A 238 20.04 -2.57 3.19
CA ARG A 238 19.95 -2.52 4.66
C ARG A 238 21.21 -1.89 5.23
N ILE A 239 21.05 -1.09 6.28
CA ILE A 239 22.16 -0.33 6.89
C ILE A 239 23.33 -1.25 7.34
N GLY A 240 23.07 -2.53 7.61
CA GLY A 240 24.09 -3.54 7.95
C GLY A 240 24.82 -4.21 6.76
N GLU A 241 24.39 -3.99 5.51
CA GLU A 241 24.97 -4.63 4.31
C GLU A 241 25.84 -3.68 3.47
N ARG A 242 26.02 -2.43 3.89
CA ARG A 242 26.98 -1.51 3.25
C ARG A 242 28.41 -1.96 3.57
N LYS A 243 29.06 -2.63 2.62
CA LYS A 243 30.52 -2.77 2.64
C LYS A 243 31.12 -1.39 2.34
N TYR A 244 31.83 -0.85 3.33
CA TYR A 244 32.71 0.32 3.17
C TYR A 244 33.88 -0.02 2.26
#